data_AF-A0AAV4GRG7-F1
#
_entry.id   AF-A0AAV4GRG7-F1
#
_cell.length_a   1.000
_cell.length_b   1.000
_cell.length_c   1.000
_cell.angle_alpha   90.00
_cell.angle_beta   90.00
_cell.angle_gamma   90.00
#
_symmetry.space_group_name_H-M   'P 1'
#
loop_
_entity.id
_entity.type
_entity.pdbx_description
1 polymer ?
#
loop_
_entity_poly.entity_id
_entity_poly.type
_entity_poly.pdbx_seq_one_letter_code
_entity_poly.pdbx_strand_id
1 'polypeptide(L)'
;MVKNLEKATRKAIKRYGVEGVFILAASVRNLKGDGPLAQLIRNGLVDIPIYVGSTEDIIKDGALLRNKLAILSFNAAKGCERPCAILAGFDDSHFIYYAREWADSTRLPNVLTVAATRATHQLIVVAGKHTLRTVNSAILHLHSRVHGYVRPPIVCCPRPYKQRTIQITDLIRRLHPATARTALEYLCSCEEKDDGVARSDQPLQDRIQAGPLTEHVGDIYETVAKVLAAVSCTGSSNFGAEISMPVVVKTDKSHVWDVLSESHHASTITVRNYNSVPAIFWEMLSAALSAKPQARTAAEWAVLTVAHEAFYNGRWHLARQLRDYSSWIDAPALERLSAVVQEIIGNDAAHGQFAVPLTLGPLATENGISGCADYVSPAGVVWEFTLGPLREEHELQLGCYLALRGGGEGILSSLTLPESRRLKLDASNAQAYLKTLLASPPPQQQSCCAADLIFKLDADKKQQEEERHNDTQNLPSFGPDLDSDQDVGVCVGEEFGS
;
A
#
# COMPACT_ATOMS: atom_id res chain seq x y z
N MET A 1 12.38 3.17 21.92
CA MET A 1 11.22 2.50 21.30
C MET A 1 11.64 1.48 20.25
N VAL A 2 12.29 1.88 19.15
CA VAL A 2 12.62 1.00 18.01
C VAL A 2 13.39 -0.27 18.40
N LYS A 3 14.46 -0.18 19.20
CA LYS A 3 15.21 -1.37 19.68
C LYS A 3 14.33 -2.37 20.44
N ASN A 4 13.37 -1.88 21.23
CA ASN A 4 12.46 -2.75 21.98
C ASN A 4 11.43 -3.40 21.03
N LEU A 5 10.94 -2.65 20.05
CA LEU A 5 10.04 -3.15 19.02
C LEU A 5 10.77 -4.24 18.19
N GLU A 6 11.99 -3.99 17.73
CA GLU A 6 12.83 -4.98 17.05
C GLU A 6 13.01 -6.25 17.89
N LYS A 7 13.41 -6.10 19.16
CA LYS A 7 13.59 -7.24 20.07
C LYS A 7 12.29 -8.02 20.27
N ALA A 8 11.16 -7.33 20.42
CA ALA A 8 9.85 -7.96 20.57
C ALA A 8 9.44 -8.71 19.30
N THR A 9 9.59 -8.08 18.12
CA THR A 9 9.32 -8.69 16.82
C THR A 9 10.16 -9.94 16.61
N ARG A 10 11.48 -9.86 16.80
CA ARG A 10 12.38 -11.02 16.64
C ARG A 10 12.04 -12.16 17.60
N LYS A 11 11.70 -11.83 18.85
CA LYS A 11 11.25 -12.84 19.82
C LYS A 11 9.93 -13.50 19.40
N ALA A 12 8.99 -12.73 18.89
CA ALA A 12 7.72 -13.25 18.37
C ALA A 12 7.95 -14.16 17.15
N ILE A 13 8.79 -13.72 16.19
CA ILE A 13 9.14 -14.53 15.01
C ILE A 13 9.80 -15.85 15.42
N LYS A 14 10.72 -15.84 16.39
CA LYS A 14 11.32 -17.07 16.92
C LYS A 14 10.29 -18.04 17.51
N ARG A 15 9.18 -17.53 18.05
CA ARG A 15 8.14 -18.32 18.71
C ARG A 15 7.06 -18.83 17.75
N TYR A 16 6.62 -17.99 16.82
CA TYR A 16 5.44 -18.23 15.98
C TYR A 16 5.77 -18.40 14.49
N GLY A 17 7.05 -18.29 14.10
CA GLY A 17 7.45 -18.18 12.70
C GLY A 17 7.21 -16.78 12.14
N VAL A 18 7.75 -16.51 10.94
CA VAL A 18 7.60 -15.18 10.30
C VAL A 18 6.16 -14.92 9.86
N GLU A 19 5.48 -15.94 9.34
CA GLU A 19 4.09 -15.84 8.86
C GLU A 19 3.09 -15.74 10.01
N GLY A 20 3.42 -16.31 11.17
CA GLY A 20 2.58 -16.29 12.37
C GLY A 20 2.57 -14.94 13.11
N VAL A 21 3.29 -13.94 12.58
CA VAL A 21 3.42 -12.61 13.16
C VAL A 21 3.03 -11.56 12.11
N PHE A 22 2.34 -10.51 12.56
CA PHE A 22 2.19 -9.27 11.81
C PHE A 22 2.36 -8.04 12.70
N ILE A 23 2.81 -6.95 12.10
CA ILE A 23 2.91 -5.64 12.73
C ILE A 23 1.79 -4.77 12.17
N LEU A 24 0.94 -4.25 13.05
CA LEU A 24 -0.16 -3.38 12.68
C LEU A 24 0.13 -1.95 13.13
N ALA A 25 -0.14 -0.98 12.26
CA ALA A 25 -0.01 0.44 12.59
C ALA A 25 -1.18 1.25 12.02
N ALA A 26 -1.41 2.45 12.56
CA ALA A 26 -2.44 3.35 12.02
C ALA A 26 -2.13 3.79 10.57
N SER A 27 -0.85 3.82 10.18
CA SER A 27 -0.42 4.02 8.80
C SER A 27 0.91 3.31 8.55
N VAL A 28 1.03 2.73 7.36
CA VAL A 28 2.24 2.05 6.87
C VAL A 28 2.85 2.74 5.64
N ARG A 29 2.30 3.90 5.23
CA ARG A 29 2.71 4.58 3.98
C ARG A 29 4.00 5.37 4.10
N ASN A 30 4.17 6.09 5.21
CA ASN A 30 5.33 6.94 5.40
C ASN A 30 6.52 6.13 5.93
N LEU A 31 7.16 5.37 5.05
CA LEU A 31 8.40 4.64 5.34
C LEU A 31 9.66 5.49 5.12
N LYS A 32 9.51 6.67 4.50
CA LYS A 32 10.56 7.66 4.32
C LYS A 32 10.94 8.34 5.64
N GLY A 33 9.96 8.69 6.46
CA GLY A 33 10.16 9.47 7.68
C GLY A 33 10.83 8.71 8.83
N ASP A 34 11.07 9.39 9.95
CA ASP A 34 11.73 8.85 11.14
C ASP A 34 10.78 8.16 12.13
N GLY A 35 9.62 7.73 11.63
CA GLY A 35 8.65 7.01 12.44
C GLY A 35 9.21 5.68 12.97
N PRO A 36 8.80 5.21 14.16
CA PRO A 36 9.31 3.96 14.73
C PRO A 36 9.19 2.75 13.79
N LEU A 37 8.10 2.68 13.02
CA LEU A 37 7.87 1.61 12.04
C LEU A 37 8.83 1.70 10.85
N ALA A 38 9.02 2.90 10.30
CA ALA A 38 9.96 3.15 9.21
C ALA A 38 11.39 2.77 9.61
N GLN A 39 11.81 3.18 10.81
CA GLN A 39 13.12 2.81 11.35
C GLN A 39 13.27 1.30 11.59
N LEU A 40 12.20 0.64 12.05
CA LEU A 40 12.20 -0.80 12.23
C LEU A 40 12.42 -1.54 10.89
N ILE A 41 11.67 -1.19 9.85
CA ILE A 41 11.80 -1.80 8.52
C ILE A 41 13.17 -1.48 7.91
N ARG A 42 13.60 -0.23 8.01
CA ARG A 42 14.85 0.23 7.41
C ARG A 42 16.07 -0.38 8.07
N ASN A 43 16.12 -0.48 9.40
CA ASN A 43 17.35 -0.81 10.13
C ASN A 43 17.23 -2.05 11.02
N GLY A 44 16.04 -2.31 11.55
CA GLY A 44 15.81 -3.34 12.56
C GLY A 44 15.54 -4.72 11.98
N LEU A 45 14.93 -4.81 10.80
CA LEU A 45 14.46 -6.06 10.19
C LEU A 45 15.06 -6.30 8.79
N VAL A 46 16.31 -5.89 8.60
CA VAL A 46 16.99 -5.91 7.28
C VAL A 46 17.16 -7.31 6.68
N ASP A 47 17.16 -8.32 7.53
CA ASP A 47 17.35 -9.75 7.24
C ASP A 47 16.02 -10.53 7.12
N ILE A 48 14.88 -9.86 7.31
CA ILE A 48 13.56 -10.49 7.32
C ILE A 48 12.78 -9.99 6.10
N PRO A 49 12.28 -10.89 5.23
CA PRO A 49 11.36 -10.53 4.16
C PRO A 49 10.08 -9.92 4.73
N ILE A 50 9.65 -8.81 4.16
CA ILE A 50 8.54 -8.00 4.63
C ILE A 50 7.56 -7.77 3.48
N TYR A 51 6.29 -7.89 3.81
CA TYR A 51 5.19 -7.39 2.99
C TYR A 51 4.61 -6.15 3.65
N VAL A 52 4.52 -5.03 2.92
CA VAL A 52 3.88 -3.81 3.41
C VAL A 52 2.58 -3.57 2.64
N GLY A 53 1.44 -3.74 3.31
CA GLY A 53 0.12 -3.61 2.69
C GLY A 53 -0.72 -2.52 3.33
N SER A 54 -1.32 -1.64 2.51
CA SER A 54 -2.27 -0.63 3.00
C SER A 54 -3.72 -0.84 2.54
N THR A 55 -3.94 -1.78 1.62
CA THR A 55 -5.23 -2.14 1.03
C THR A 55 -5.63 -3.57 1.43
N GLU A 56 -6.93 -3.81 1.54
CA GLU A 56 -7.50 -5.09 1.95
C GLU A 56 -7.35 -6.18 0.88
N ASP A 57 -7.44 -5.81 -0.40
CA ASP A 57 -7.53 -6.76 -1.53
C ASP A 57 -6.28 -7.63 -1.68
N ILE A 58 -5.10 -7.06 -1.42
CA ILE A 58 -3.82 -7.76 -1.60
C ILE A 58 -3.59 -8.78 -0.46
N ILE A 59 -4.23 -8.62 0.70
CA ILE A 59 -4.03 -9.53 1.84
C ILE A 59 -4.73 -10.87 1.63
N LYS A 60 -5.77 -10.91 0.79
CA LYS A 60 -6.44 -12.16 0.40
C LYS A 60 -5.53 -13.07 -0.44
N ASP A 61 -4.45 -12.52 -0.97
CA ASP A 61 -3.46 -13.28 -1.69
C ASP A 61 -2.41 -13.90 -0.75
N GLY A 62 -2.63 -15.17 -0.42
CA GLY A 62 -1.71 -15.93 0.42
C GLY A 62 -0.31 -16.09 -0.18
N ALA A 63 -0.11 -15.95 -1.50
CA ALA A 63 1.21 -16.07 -2.12
C ALA A 63 2.13 -14.91 -1.74
N LEU A 64 1.61 -13.68 -1.75
CA LEU A 64 2.38 -12.48 -1.42
C LEU A 64 2.81 -12.40 0.05
N LEU A 65 2.05 -13.06 0.94
CA LEU A 65 2.32 -13.12 2.37
C LEU A 65 3.24 -14.27 2.78
N ARG A 66 3.42 -15.27 1.90
CA ARG A 66 4.19 -16.47 2.21
C ARG A 66 5.65 -16.13 2.49
N ASN A 67 6.19 -16.70 3.56
CA ASN A 67 7.55 -16.50 4.07
C ASN A 67 7.91 -15.05 4.39
N LYS A 68 6.92 -14.16 4.57
CA LYS A 68 7.12 -12.74 4.87
C LYS A 68 6.47 -12.33 6.18
N LEU A 69 7.07 -11.32 6.81
CA LEU A 69 6.47 -10.59 7.90
C LEU A 69 5.49 -9.57 7.33
N ALA A 70 4.20 -9.73 7.62
CA ALA A 70 3.20 -8.78 7.19
C ALA A 70 3.21 -7.52 8.06
N ILE A 71 3.28 -6.35 7.42
CA ILE A 71 3.18 -5.04 8.06
C ILE A 71 2.00 -4.30 7.43
N LEU A 72 0.92 -4.16 8.19
CA LEU A 72 -0.37 -3.73 7.67
C LEU A 72 -0.91 -2.51 8.39
N SER A 73 -1.78 -1.76 7.72
CA SER A 73 -2.60 -0.77 8.41
C SER A 73 -3.67 -1.45 9.29
N PHE A 74 -4.18 -0.77 10.31
CA PHE A 74 -5.28 -1.28 11.14
C PHE A 74 -6.51 -1.68 10.31
N ASN A 75 -6.83 -0.91 9.26
CA ASN A 75 -7.95 -1.20 8.38
C ASN A 75 -7.65 -2.41 7.49
N ALA A 76 -6.45 -2.47 6.91
CA ALA A 76 -6.08 -3.54 5.99
C ALA A 76 -6.11 -4.92 6.67
N ALA A 77 -5.79 -5.00 7.97
CA ALA A 77 -5.81 -6.27 8.70
C ALA A 77 -7.21 -6.85 8.99
N LYS A 78 -8.30 -6.18 8.58
CA LYS A 78 -9.66 -6.68 8.78
C LYS A 78 -9.83 -8.07 8.13
N GLY A 79 -10.45 -8.99 8.87
CA GLY A 79 -10.65 -10.37 8.40
C GLY A 79 -9.40 -11.24 8.44
N CYS A 80 -8.25 -10.72 8.88
CA CYS A 80 -7.02 -11.48 8.98
C CYS A 80 -6.59 -11.63 10.44
N GLU A 81 -6.19 -12.84 10.82
CA GLU A 81 -5.77 -13.15 12.19
C GLU A 81 -4.43 -13.89 12.17
N ARG A 82 -3.62 -13.67 13.20
CA ARG A 82 -2.33 -14.32 13.40
C ARG A 82 -2.12 -14.70 14.86
N PRO A 83 -1.32 -15.75 15.14
CA PRO A 83 -0.91 -16.08 16.50
C PRO A 83 -0.40 -14.88 17.29
N CYS A 84 0.39 -14.00 16.67
CA CYS A 84 0.87 -12.79 17.32
C CYS A 84 0.59 -11.51 16.52
N ALA A 85 -0.06 -10.53 17.15
CA ALA A 85 -0.20 -9.16 16.64
C ALA A 85 0.68 -8.20 17.43
N ILE A 86 1.43 -7.36 16.71
CA ILE A 86 2.22 -6.28 17.29
C ILE A 86 1.62 -4.94 16.87
N LEU A 87 0.97 -4.22 17.78
CA LEU A 87 0.36 -2.92 17.49
C LEU A 87 1.37 -1.80 17.74
N ALA A 88 1.88 -1.19 16.67
CA ALA A 88 2.82 -0.09 16.72
C ALA A 88 2.11 1.26 16.71
N GLY A 89 2.43 2.12 17.69
CA GLY A 89 1.80 3.44 17.83
C GLY A 89 0.34 3.35 18.31
N PHE A 90 0.03 2.32 19.09
CA PHE A 90 -1.30 2.11 19.67
C PHE A 90 -1.42 2.92 20.96
N ASP A 91 -1.53 4.24 20.79
CA ASP A 91 -1.54 5.24 21.86
C ASP A 91 -2.44 6.43 21.53
N ASP A 92 -2.52 7.40 22.44
CA ASP A 92 -3.40 8.57 22.31
C ASP A 92 -3.07 9.46 21.09
N SER A 93 -1.88 9.30 20.47
CA SER A 93 -1.58 10.00 19.22
C SER A 93 -2.49 9.59 18.07
N HIS A 94 -3.15 8.43 18.17
CA HIS A 94 -4.16 8.02 17.21
C HIS A 94 -5.29 9.05 17.09
N PHE A 95 -5.74 9.60 18.22
CA PHE A 95 -6.77 10.64 18.26
C PHE A 95 -6.26 11.99 17.76
N ILE A 96 -4.96 12.24 17.85
CA ILE A 96 -4.37 13.48 17.31
C ILE A 96 -4.29 13.43 15.78
N TYR A 97 -3.96 12.27 15.21
CA TYR A 97 -3.63 12.16 13.79
C TYR A 97 -4.72 11.56 12.91
N TYR A 98 -5.58 10.70 13.46
CA TYR A 98 -6.55 9.92 12.69
C TYR A 98 -7.98 10.15 13.21
N ALA A 99 -8.27 9.78 14.45
CA ALA A 99 -9.61 9.88 15.04
C ALA A 99 -9.82 11.20 15.80
N ARG A 100 -9.63 12.34 15.10
CA ARG A 100 -9.64 13.69 15.72
C ARG A 100 -10.98 14.09 16.31
N GLU A 101 -12.06 13.62 15.71
CA GLU A 101 -13.43 13.92 16.14
C GLU A 101 -13.91 12.97 17.24
N TRP A 102 -13.10 11.99 17.64
CA TRP A 102 -13.47 11.04 18.67
C TRP A 102 -13.38 11.67 20.07
N ALA A 103 -14.53 12.16 20.55
CA ALA A 103 -14.65 12.81 21.84
C ALA A 103 -14.75 11.82 23.02
N ASP A 104 -15.19 10.58 22.76
CA ASP A 104 -15.43 9.60 23.81
C ASP A 104 -14.12 9.10 24.42
N SER A 105 -13.92 9.37 25.71
CA SER A 105 -12.74 8.94 26.47
C SER A 105 -12.89 7.57 27.14
N THR A 106 -14.10 7.00 27.11
CA THR A 106 -14.44 5.72 27.74
C THR A 106 -14.44 4.56 26.74
N ARG A 107 -14.57 4.85 25.44
CA ARG A 107 -14.60 3.84 24.37
C ARG A 107 -13.49 4.05 23.34
N LEU A 108 -13.05 2.95 22.76
CA LEU A 108 -12.13 2.96 21.62
C LEU A 108 -12.92 3.03 20.30
N PRO A 109 -12.39 3.74 19.29
CA PRO A 109 -12.84 3.62 17.91
C PRO A 109 -12.80 2.16 17.45
N ASN A 110 -13.76 1.75 16.64
CA ASN A 110 -13.85 0.38 16.10
C ASN A 110 -12.54 -0.09 15.46
N VAL A 111 -11.85 0.79 14.74
CA VAL A 111 -10.56 0.47 14.09
C VAL A 111 -9.49 0.00 15.09
N LEU A 112 -9.43 0.58 16.30
CA LEU A 112 -8.47 0.17 17.32
C LEU A 112 -8.86 -1.17 17.95
N THR A 113 -10.15 -1.39 18.16
CA THR A 113 -10.69 -2.68 18.66
C THR A 113 -10.44 -3.80 17.64
N VAL A 114 -10.69 -3.55 16.35
CA VAL A 114 -10.40 -4.50 15.27
C VAL A 114 -8.93 -4.85 15.26
N ALA A 115 -8.03 -3.87 15.33
CA ALA A 115 -6.58 -4.11 15.38
C ALA A 115 -6.17 -4.99 16.58
N ALA A 116 -6.70 -4.72 17.77
CA ALA A 116 -6.39 -5.50 18.98
C ALA A 116 -6.90 -6.94 18.95
N THR A 117 -8.03 -7.18 18.28
CA THR A 117 -8.62 -8.52 18.15
C THR A 117 -7.97 -9.41 17.09
N ARG A 118 -7.00 -8.89 16.31
CA ARG A 118 -6.34 -9.72 15.28
C ARG A 118 -5.36 -10.76 15.84
N ALA A 119 -4.97 -10.63 17.12
CA ALA A 119 -4.10 -11.59 17.80
C ALA A 119 -4.92 -12.76 18.38
N THR A 120 -4.58 -14.00 18.02
CA THR A 120 -5.25 -15.18 18.59
C THR A 120 -4.56 -15.73 19.83
N HIS A 121 -3.24 -15.52 19.99
CA HIS A 121 -2.48 -16.06 21.14
C HIS A 121 -1.73 -14.97 21.92
N GLN A 122 -1.08 -14.02 21.24
CA GLN A 122 -0.29 -12.99 21.90
C GLN A 122 -0.48 -11.62 21.24
N LEU A 123 -0.99 -10.67 22.02
CA LEU A 123 -1.02 -9.25 21.66
C LEU A 123 0.18 -8.52 22.28
N ILE A 124 0.96 -7.82 21.46
CA ILE A 124 2.04 -6.94 21.90
C ILE A 124 1.66 -5.52 21.54
N VAL A 125 1.49 -4.66 22.54
CA VAL A 125 1.14 -3.25 22.35
C VAL A 125 2.39 -2.40 22.54
N VAL A 126 2.74 -1.60 21.54
CA VAL A 126 3.86 -0.66 21.59
C VAL A 126 3.34 0.76 21.48
N ALA A 127 3.23 1.40 22.64
CA ALA A 127 2.88 2.80 22.77
C ALA A 127 4.13 3.71 22.68
N GLY A 128 3.94 4.93 22.20
CA GLY A 128 4.93 6.00 22.18
C GLY A 128 5.11 6.63 23.56
N LYS A 129 4.84 7.93 23.66
CA LYS A 129 5.03 8.68 24.93
C LYS A 129 3.87 8.54 25.92
N HIS A 130 2.69 8.16 25.45
CA HIS A 130 1.45 8.13 26.24
C HIS A 130 0.74 6.80 26.01
N THR A 131 -0.07 6.36 26.96
CA THR A 131 -1.01 5.27 26.72
C THR A 131 -2.29 5.80 26.09
N LEU A 132 -3.13 4.91 25.56
CA LEU A 132 -4.51 5.27 25.20
C LEU A 132 -5.26 5.78 26.43
N ARG A 133 -6.10 6.81 26.23
CA ARG A 133 -6.95 7.38 27.29
C ARG A 133 -7.88 6.38 27.99
N THR A 134 -8.25 5.28 27.33
CA THR A 134 -9.11 4.23 27.87
C THR A 134 -8.36 3.22 28.74
N VAL A 135 -7.02 3.24 28.76
CA VAL A 135 -6.23 2.27 29.52
C VAL A 135 -6.14 2.70 30.98
N ASN A 136 -6.71 1.87 31.86
CA ASN A 136 -6.53 2.04 33.31
C ASN A 136 -5.12 1.57 33.73
N SER A 137 -4.22 2.53 33.89
CA SER A 137 -2.82 2.29 34.24
C SER A 137 -2.64 1.64 35.62
N ALA A 138 -3.59 1.84 36.54
CA ALA A 138 -3.52 1.30 37.90
C ALA A 138 -3.69 -0.23 37.94
N ILE A 139 -4.39 -0.82 36.97
CA ILE A 139 -4.62 -2.27 36.90
C ILE A 139 -3.88 -2.94 35.74
N LEU A 140 -3.23 -2.18 34.87
CA LEU A 140 -2.59 -2.69 33.65
C LEU A 140 -1.58 -3.82 33.93
N HIS A 141 -0.81 -3.69 35.02
CA HIS A 141 0.21 -4.68 35.42
C HIS A 141 -0.39 -5.99 35.96
N LEU A 142 -1.68 -6.00 36.34
CA LEU A 142 -2.39 -7.21 36.78
C LEU A 142 -2.75 -8.11 35.60
N HIS A 143 -3.03 -7.51 34.44
CA HIS A 143 -3.51 -8.22 33.24
C HIS A 143 -2.46 -8.32 32.13
N SER A 144 -1.33 -7.60 32.27
CA SER A 144 -0.33 -7.54 31.21
C SER A 144 1.09 -7.39 31.73
N ARG A 145 2.04 -7.88 30.95
CA ARG A 145 3.47 -7.68 31.20
C ARG A 145 3.89 -6.30 30.68
N VAL A 146 4.04 -5.34 31.58
CA VAL A 146 4.39 -3.96 31.25
C VAL A 146 5.90 -3.77 31.23
N HIS A 147 6.41 -3.08 30.21
CA HIS A 147 7.81 -2.70 30.08
C HIS A 147 7.93 -1.18 29.88
N GLY A 148 8.77 -0.53 30.69
CA GLY A 148 8.96 0.92 30.66
C GLY A 148 8.02 1.67 31.60
N TYR A 149 8.01 2.99 31.50
CA TYR A 149 7.20 3.86 32.34
C TYR A 149 5.85 4.15 31.67
N VAL A 150 4.77 3.87 32.39
CA VAL A 150 3.42 4.23 31.98
C VAL A 150 3.20 5.70 32.33
N ARG A 151 3.02 6.54 31.31
CA ARG A 151 2.61 7.93 31.49
C ARG A 151 1.11 8.03 31.31
N PRO A 152 0.40 8.80 32.15
CA PRO A 152 -1.01 9.05 31.95
C PRO A 152 -1.27 9.69 30.57
N PRO A 153 -2.47 9.50 30.01
CA PRO A 153 -2.88 10.12 28.76
C PRO A 153 -2.74 11.65 28.84
N ILE A 154 -2.38 12.29 27.73
CA ILE A 154 -2.35 13.76 27.68
C ILE A 154 -3.80 14.24 27.56
N VAL A 155 -4.16 15.28 28.31
CA VAL A 155 -5.22 16.20 27.88
C VAL A 155 -4.66 16.98 26.69
N CYS A 156 -4.73 16.41 25.49
CA CYS A 156 -4.18 17.07 24.30
C CYS A 156 -5.00 18.31 23.98
N CYS A 157 -4.40 19.49 24.15
CA CYS A 157 -4.88 20.66 23.42
C CYS A 157 -4.78 20.36 21.92
N PRO A 158 -5.81 20.69 21.11
CA PRO A 158 -5.76 20.49 19.67
C PRO A 158 -4.53 21.21 19.12
N ARG A 159 -3.62 20.46 18.48
CA ARG A 159 -2.46 21.07 17.81
C ARG A 159 -2.96 21.83 16.58
N PRO A 160 -2.41 23.03 16.29
CA PRO A 160 -2.75 23.74 15.07
C PRO A 160 -2.47 22.85 13.86
N TYR A 161 -3.40 22.86 12.91
CA TYR A 161 -3.33 22.06 11.70
C TYR A 161 -2.09 22.48 10.89
N LYS A 162 -1.06 21.63 10.85
CA LYS A 162 -0.05 21.76 9.80
C LYS A 162 -0.70 21.29 8.51
N GLN A 163 -0.96 22.23 7.60
CA GLN A 163 -1.34 21.93 6.23
C GLN A 163 -0.31 20.96 5.66
N ARG A 164 -0.78 19.77 5.29
CA ARG A 164 0.04 18.77 4.62
C ARG A 164 -0.31 18.80 3.15
N THR A 165 0.68 18.57 2.32
CA THR A 165 0.42 18.27 0.92
C THR A 165 -0.32 16.93 0.84
N ILE A 166 -1.48 16.91 0.20
CA ILE A 166 -2.32 15.73 -0.02
C ILE A 166 -2.16 15.32 -1.48
N GLN A 167 -1.69 14.09 -1.71
CA GLN A 167 -1.66 13.53 -3.07
C GLN A 167 -3.09 13.20 -3.52
N ILE A 168 -3.41 13.41 -4.80
CA ILE A 168 -4.73 13.09 -5.36
C ILE A 168 -5.13 11.63 -5.10
N THR A 169 -4.21 10.69 -5.24
CA THR A 169 -4.45 9.27 -4.94
C THR A 169 -4.80 9.01 -3.47
N ASP A 170 -4.37 9.89 -2.55
CA ASP A 170 -4.72 9.83 -1.14
C ASP A 170 -6.07 10.49 -0.85
N LEU A 171 -6.41 11.55 -1.60
CA LEU A 171 -7.72 12.21 -1.54
C LEU A 171 -8.83 11.24 -1.97
N ILE A 172 -8.67 10.61 -3.14
CA ILE A 172 -9.71 9.79 -3.77
C ILE A 172 -10.00 8.51 -2.99
N ARG A 173 -8.94 7.84 -2.53
CA ARG A 173 -9.04 6.54 -1.84
C ARG A 173 -9.85 6.58 -0.54
N ARG A 174 -10.14 7.78 0.00
CA ARG A 174 -10.89 7.96 1.24
C ARG A 174 -12.28 8.57 1.02
N LEU A 175 -12.67 8.77 -0.24
CA LEU A 175 -13.97 9.34 -0.55
C LEU A 175 -15.09 8.40 -0.15
N HIS A 176 -16.16 8.98 0.38
CA HIS A 176 -17.40 8.25 0.57
C HIS A 176 -18.01 7.94 -0.82
N PRO A 177 -18.58 6.73 -1.06
CA PRO A 177 -19.13 6.37 -2.37
C PRO A 177 -20.20 7.32 -2.90
N ALA A 178 -20.96 7.99 -2.03
CA ALA A 178 -21.90 9.04 -2.47
C ALA A 178 -21.17 10.27 -3.01
N THR A 179 -20.10 10.71 -2.36
CA THR A 179 -19.31 11.86 -2.81
C THR A 179 -18.53 11.54 -4.09
N ALA A 180 -18.01 10.32 -4.22
CA ALA A 180 -17.41 9.83 -5.46
C ALA A 180 -18.42 9.93 -6.63
N ARG A 181 -19.65 9.43 -6.45
CA ARG A 181 -20.71 9.53 -7.46
C ARG A 181 -21.08 10.97 -7.81
N THR A 182 -21.29 11.84 -6.82
CA THR A 182 -21.56 13.27 -7.07
C THR A 182 -20.39 13.96 -7.77
N ALA A 183 -19.15 13.57 -7.49
CA ALA A 183 -17.99 14.11 -8.20
C ALA A 183 -17.97 13.65 -9.67
N LEU A 184 -18.27 12.37 -9.94
CA LEU A 184 -18.35 11.83 -11.30
C LEU A 184 -19.43 12.52 -12.14
N GLU A 185 -20.52 13.00 -11.54
CA GLU A 185 -21.58 13.77 -12.25
C GLU A 185 -21.07 15.07 -12.91
N TYR A 186 -19.95 15.63 -12.46
CA TYR A 186 -19.33 16.80 -13.11
C TYR A 186 -18.48 16.43 -14.34
N LEU A 187 -18.15 15.15 -14.52
CA LEU A 187 -17.36 14.67 -15.64
C LEU A 187 -18.28 14.25 -16.77
N CYS A 188 -18.11 14.84 -17.94
CA CYS A 188 -18.75 14.34 -19.15
C CYS A 188 -17.87 13.22 -19.70
N SER A 189 -18.32 11.97 -19.57
CA SER A 189 -17.69 10.85 -20.25
C SER A 189 -18.20 10.77 -21.68
N CYS A 190 -17.28 10.59 -22.62
CA CYS A 190 -17.59 10.14 -23.96
C CYS A 190 -16.93 8.78 -24.09
N GLU A 191 -17.74 7.73 -24.22
CA GLU A 191 -17.21 6.41 -24.57
C GLU A 191 -16.52 6.55 -25.93
N GLU A 192 -15.20 6.37 -25.91
CA GLU A 192 -14.45 6.27 -27.13
C GLU A 192 -14.66 4.83 -27.63
N LYS A 193 -15.01 4.68 -28.90
CA LYS A 193 -14.90 3.36 -29.53
C LYS A 193 -13.45 2.92 -29.38
N ASP A 194 -13.25 1.61 -29.26
CA ASP A 194 -11.95 0.92 -29.31
C ASP A 194 -10.97 1.74 -30.15
N ASP A 195 -9.86 2.14 -29.52
CA ASP A 195 -8.83 2.97 -30.16
C ASP A 195 -8.15 2.24 -31.33
N GLY A 196 -8.49 0.96 -31.54
CA GLY A 196 -7.96 0.12 -32.60
C GLY A 196 -6.52 -0.29 -32.34
N VAL A 197 -5.99 0.05 -31.15
CA VAL A 197 -4.62 -0.26 -30.75
C VAL A 197 -4.57 -1.73 -30.37
N ALA A 198 -3.85 -2.51 -31.17
CA ALA A 198 -3.69 -3.93 -30.97
C ALA A 198 -2.92 -4.17 -29.66
N ARG A 199 -3.63 -4.63 -28.62
CA ARG A 199 -3.03 -5.01 -27.35
C ARG A 199 -2.77 -6.51 -27.33
N SER A 200 -1.69 -6.89 -26.66
CA SER A 200 -1.28 -8.29 -26.54
C SER A 200 -2.26 -9.05 -25.65
N ASP A 201 -2.80 -10.16 -26.16
CA ASP A 201 -3.60 -11.11 -25.36
C ASP A 201 -2.79 -11.82 -24.25
N GLN A 202 -1.45 -11.74 -24.30
CA GLN A 202 -0.63 -12.34 -23.27
C GLN A 202 -0.83 -11.60 -21.93
N PRO A 203 -1.25 -12.32 -20.86
CA PRO A 203 -1.43 -11.70 -19.56
C PRO A 203 -0.10 -11.17 -19.05
N LEU A 204 -0.12 -9.94 -18.55
CA LEU A 204 1.04 -9.35 -17.90
C LEU A 204 1.33 -10.10 -16.61
N GLN A 205 2.55 -10.60 -16.46
CA GLN A 205 2.97 -11.22 -15.21
C GLN A 205 3.24 -10.11 -14.16
N ASP A 206 2.19 -9.74 -13.43
CA ASP A 206 2.22 -8.75 -12.33
C ASP A 206 2.91 -9.30 -11.06
N ARG A 207 3.27 -10.58 -11.06
CA ARG A 207 3.86 -11.30 -9.94
C ARG A 207 5.11 -12.05 -10.35
N ILE A 208 6.18 -11.85 -9.60
CA ILE A 208 7.44 -12.54 -9.85
C ILE A 208 7.79 -13.44 -8.68
N GLN A 209 8.35 -14.61 -9.00
CA GLN A 209 8.86 -15.53 -8.00
C GLN A 209 10.36 -15.28 -7.83
N ALA A 210 10.75 -14.72 -6.68
CA ALA A 210 12.14 -14.49 -6.29
C ALA A 210 12.55 -15.55 -5.25
N GLY A 211 12.94 -16.73 -5.72
CA GLY A 211 13.21 -17.88 -4.84
C GLY A 211 11.95 -18.33 -4.11
N PRO A 212 11.90 -18.35 -2.76
CA PRO A 212 10.70 -18.73 -2.01
C PRO A 212 9.68 -17.59 -1.83
N LEU A 213 9.97 -16.39 -2.35
CA LEU A 213 9.16 -15.19 -2.19
C LEU A 213 8.41 -14.88 -3.49
N THR A 214 7.19 -14.36 -3.36
CA THR A 214 6.42 -13.79 -4.48
C THR A 214 6.31 -12.29 -4.29
N GLU A 215 6.73 -11.49 -5.26
CA GLU A 215 6.59 -10.02 -5.22
C GLU A 215 5.60 -9.52 -6.28
N HIS A 216 4.83 -8.50 -5.93
CA HIS A 216 3.99 -7.78 -6.89
C HIS A 216 4.84 -6.69 -7.57
N VAL A 217 4.88 -6.69 -8.89
CA VAL A 217 5.69 -5.76 -9.70
C VAL A 217 4.84 -4.88 -10.63
N GLY A 218 3.51 -4.93 -10.53
CA GLY A 218 2.61 -4.10 -11.34
C GLY A 218 2.98 -2.62 -11.33
N ASP A 219 3.16 -2.03 -10.14
CA ASP A 219 3.55 -0.61 -9.98
C ASP A 219 4.90 -0.29 -10.67
N ILE A 220 5.85 -1.24 -10.65
CA ILE A 220 7.15 -1.10 -11.31
C ILE A 220 6.94 -1.13 -12.83
N TYR A 221 6.14 -2.08 -13.33
CA TYR A 221 5.89 -2.22 -14.75
C TYR A 221 5.18 -1.00 -15.34
N GLU A 222 4.17 -0.50 -14.64
CA GLU A 222 3.45 0.70 -15.03
C GLU A 222 4.39 1.91 -15.14
N THR A 223 5.23 2.12 -14.13
CA THR A 223 6.22 3.21 -14.11
C THR A 223 7.24 3.05 -15.25
N VAL A 224 7.79 1.85 -15.43
CA VAL A 224 8.82 1.60 -16.45
C VAL A 224 8.26 1.73 -17.86
N ALA A 225 7.04 1.25 -18.13
CA ALA A 225 6.39 1.41 -19.42
C ALA A 225 6.25 2.89 -19.82
N LYS A 226 5.79 3.73 -18.88
CA LYS A 226 5.68 5.19 -19.05
C LYS A 226 7.03 5.84 -19.32
N VAL A 227 8.07 5.44 -18.58
CA VAL A 227 9.44 5.97 -18.76
C VAL A 227 10.05 5.54 -20.09
N LEU A 228 9.89 4.28 -20.49
CA LEU A 228 10.36 3.78 -21.79
C LEU A 228 9.68 4.51 -22.94
N ALA A 229 8.37 4.79 -22.82
CA ALA A 229 7.65 5.58 -23.80
C ALA A 229 8.20 7.01 -23.87
N ALA A 230 8.41 7.66 -22.71
CA ALA A 230 9.01 8.99 -22.66
C ALA A 230 10.38 9.06 -23.35
N VAL A 231 11.26 8.08 -23.08
CA VAL A 231 12.59 8.00 -23.68
C VAL A 231 12.51 7.74 -25.18
N SER A 232 11.61 6.87 -25.62
CA SER A 232 11.46 6.56 -27.05
C SER A 232 10.94 7.76 -27.84
N CYS A 233 10.03 8.53 -27.27
CA CYS A 233 9.42 9.69 -27.93
C CYS A 233 10.30 10.94 -27.91
N THR A 234 10.98 11.20 -26.79
CA THR A 234 11.71 12.47 -26.56
C THR A 234 13.22 12.31 -26.54
N GLY A 235 13.72 11.07 -26.57
CA GLY A 235 15.13 10.76 -26.40
C GLY A 235 15.64 10.93 -24.96
N SER A 236 14.78 11.23 -23.97
CA SER A 236 15.19 11.39 -22.58
C SER A 236 14.04 11.12 -21.60
N SER A 237 14.35 11.02 -20.31
CA SER A 237 13.37 11.06 -19.23
C SER A 237 14.00 11.69 -18.00
N ASN A 238 13.21 12.49 -17.28
CA ASN A 238 13.62 13.06 -15.99
C ASN A 238 13.49 12.05 -14.84
N PHE A 239 12.86 10.90 -15.07
CA PHE A 239 12.70 9.89 -14.05
C PHE A 239 14.06 9.38 -13.56
N GLY A 240 14.29 9.48 -12.25
CA GLY A 240 15.52 9.03 -11.62
C GLY A 240 16.73 9.93 -11.88
N ALA A 241 16.56 11.14 -12.44
CA ALA A 241 17.65 12.10 -12.62
C ALA A 241 18.27 12.53 -11.28
N GLU A 242 17.50 12.48 -10.21
CA GLU A 242 17.92 12.76 -8.84
C GLU A 242 18.57 11.55 -8.13
N ILE A 243 18.41 10.34 -8.68
CA ILE A 243 18.96 9.12 -8.08
C ILE A 243 20.47 9.12 -8.26
N SER A 244 21.17 8.85 -7.16
CA SER A 244 22.62 8.70 -7.13
C SER A 244 23.00 7.48 -6.31
N MET A 245 24.20 6.95 -6.54
CA MET A 245 24.74 5.90 -5.69
C MET A 245 24.81 6.40 -4.25
N PRO A 246 24.32 5.61 -3.28
CA PRO A 246 24.23 6.09 -1.92
C PRO A 246 25.60 6.20 -1.25
N VAL A 247 25.79 7.24 -0.44
CA VAL A 247 26.99 7.42 0.37
C VAL A 247 26.93 6.44 1.55
N VAL A 248 27.85 5.47 1.55
CA VAL A 248 27.92 4.45 2.60
C VAL A 248 28.69 5.01 3.80
N VAL A 249 27.99 5.17 4.94
CA VAL A 249 28.60 5.65 6.18
C VAL A 249 28.93 4.49 7.12
N LYS A 250 30.21 4.43 7.53
CA LYS A 250 30.69 3.56 8.60
C LYS A 250 30.27 4.17 9.94
N THR A 251 29.08 3.84 10.41
CA THR A 251 28.64 4.22 11.76
C THR A 251 28.51 2.97 12.63
N ASP A 252 29.39 2.91 13.62
CA ASP A 252 29.38 2.00 14.76
C ASP A 252 28.43 2.47 15.88
N LYS A 253 28.06 3.76 15.85
CA LYS A 253 27.21 4.39 16.86
C LYS A 253 25.73 4.39 16.48
N SER A 254 24.88 4.10 17.46
CA SER A 254 23.41 4.17 17.36
C SER A 254 22.82 5.56 17.08
N HIS A 255 23.67 6.56 16.84
CA HIS A 255 23.34 7.96 16.54
C HIS A 255 23.58 8.30 15.06
N VAL A 256 23.39 7.32 14.17
CA VAL A 256 23.38 7.52 12.71
C VAL A 256 22.48 8.72 12.31
N TRP A 257 21.45 8.98 13.10
CA TRP A 257 20.46 10.03 12.87
C TRP A 257 21.00 11.45 12.99
N ASP A 258 21.95 11.73 13.89
CA ASP A 258 22.51 13.09 14.02
C ASP A 258 23.35 13.42 12.78
N VAL A 259 23.95 12.41 12.15
CA VAL A 259 24.72 12.54 10.89
C VAL A 259 23.81 12.58 9.65
N LEU A 260 22.70 11.83 9.67
CA LEU A 260 21.74 11.77 8.56
C LEU A 260 20.76 12.95 8.52
N SER A 261 20.48 13.60 9.66
CA SER A 261 19.55 14.74 9.71
C SER A 261 20.20 16.04 9.23
N GLU A 262 21.52 16.18 9.38
CA GLU A 262 22.29 17.34 8.95
C GLU A 262 22.73 17.26 7.48
N SER A 263 22.88 16.05 6.94
CA SER A 263 23.15 15.85 5.51
C SER A 263 21.82 15.70 4.76
N HIS A 264 21.36 16.78 4.12
CA HIS A 264 20.19 16.77 3.21
C HIS A 264 20.30 15.82 2.00
N HIS A 265 21.31 14.95 1.96
CA HIS A 265 21.45 13.96 0.90
C HIS A 265 20.48 12.82 1.15
N ALA A 266 19.46 12.74 0.31
CA ALA A 266 18.49 11.63 0.24
C ALA A 266 19.16 10.24 0.04
N SER A 267 20.47 10.20 -0.16
CA SER A 267 21.24 9.04 -0.58
C SER A 267 22.23 8.51 0.48
N THR A 268 22.20 8.90 1.76
CA THR A 268 23.12 8.30 2.75
C THR A 268 22.56 6.99 3.35
N ILE A 269 23.39 5.94 3.42
CA ILE A 269 23.02 4.60 3.92
C ILE A 269 24.08 4.02 4.88
N THR A 270 23.67 3.25 5.89
CA THR A 270 24.62 2.54 6.77
C THR A 270 25.25 1.35 6.06
N VAL A 271 26.46 0.95 6.45
CA VAL A 271 27.11 -0.29 5.97
C VAL A 271 26.21 -1.52 6.15
N ARG A 272 25.50 -1.62 7.30
CA ARG A 272 24.57 -2.73 7.56
C ARG A 272 23.44 -2.79 6.52
N ASN A 273 22.83 -1.64 6.22
CA ASN A 273 21.75 -1.57 5.24
C ASN A 273 22.27 -1.79 3.82
N TYR A 274 23.44 -1.25 3.48
CA TYR A 274 24.07 -1.47 2.18
C TYR A 274 24.32 -2.97 1.94
N ASN A 275 24.91 -3.65 2.92
CA ASN A 275 25.20 -5.09 2.86
C ASN A 275 23.95 -5.99 2.90
N SER A 276 22.80 -5.46 3.32
CA SER A 276 21.53 -6.20 3.30
C SER A 276 20.91 -6.30 1.90
N VAL A 277 21.34 -5.43 0.99
CA VAL A 277 20.88 -5.39 -0.40
C VAL A 277 21.83 -6.24 -1.23
N PRO A 278 21.34 -7.13 -2.12
CA PRO A 278 22.20 -7.98 -2.95
C PRO A 278 23.20 -7.17 -3.79
N ALA A 279 24.43 -7.67 -3.92
CA ALA A 279 25.50 -6.99 -4.67
C ALA A 279 25.08 -6.67 -6.11
N ILE A 280 24.36 -7.60 -6.77
CA ILE A 280 23.86 -7.44 -8.13
C ILE A 280 22.95 -6.22 -8.30
N PHE A 281 22.17 -5.83 -7.28
CA PHE A 281 21.38 -4.60 -7.34
C PHE A 281 22.27 -3.37 -7.48
N TRP A 282 23.35 -3.30 -6.70
CA TRP A 282 24.28 -2.18 -6.74
C TRP A 282 25.05 -2.10 -8.05
N GLU A 283 25.44 -3.26 -8.59
CA GLU A 283 26.10 -3.37 -9.91
C GLU A 283 25.17 -2.86 -11.01
N MET A 284 23.91 -3.32 -11.03
CA MET A 284 22.92 -2.88 -12.02
C MET A 284 22.52 -1.42 -11.86
N LEU A 285 22.39 -0.92 -10.63
CA LEU A 285 22.09 0.49 -10.38
C LEU A 285 23.25 1.36 -10.88
N SER A 286 24.50 0.96 -10.62
CA SER A 286 25.67 1.66 -11.13
C SER A 286 25.72 1.66 -12.66
N ALA A 287 25.41 0.53 -13.30
CA ALA A 287 25.32 0.43 -14.76
C ALA A 287 24.23 1.36 -15.32
N ALA A 288 23.02 1.29 -14.76
CA ALA A 288 21.89 2.14 -15.15
C ALA A 288 22.21 3.64 -15.02
N LEU A 289 22.83 4.06 -13.91
CA LEU A 289 23.21 5.45 -13.68
C LEU A 289 24.32 5.92 -14.64
N SER A 290 25.20 5.02 -15.08
CA SER A 290 26.28 5.33 -16.02
C SER A 290 25.78 5.38 -17.48
N ALA A 291 24.75 4.62 -17.81
CA ALA A 291 24.13 4.62 -19.12
C ALA A 291 23.32 5.91 -19.37
N LYS A 292 23.43 6.44 -20.60
CA LYS A 292 22.54 7.52 -21.08
C LYS A 292 21.10 6.99 -21.12
N PRO A 293 20.07 7.84 -20.88
CA PRO A 293 18.68 7.40 -20.86
C PRO A 293 18.25 6.53 -22.06
N GLN A 294 18.67 6.89 -23.29
CA GLN A 294 18.34 6.15 -24.52
C GLN A 294 19.02 4.77 -24.65
N ALA A 295 20.14 4.57 -23.94
CA ALA A 295 20.90 3.33 -23.99
C ALA A 295 20.49 2.35 -22.87
N ARG A 296 19.62 2.78 -21.95
CA ARG A 296 19.16 1.94 -20.84
C ARG A 296 18.16 0.92 -21.32
N THR A 297 18.38 -0.32 -20.89
CA THR A 297 17.45 -1.44 -21.03
C THR A 297 16.24 -1.30 -20.10
N ALA A 298 15.17 -2.06 -20.36
CA ALA A 298 14.02 -2.14 -19.46
C ALA A 298 14.41 -2.57 -18.03
N ALA A 299 15.41 -3.45 -17.91
CA ALA A 299 15.91 -3.94 -16.62
C ALA A 299 16.60 -2.85 -15.81
N GLU A 300 17.40 -2.01 -16.47
CA GLU A 300 18.05 -0.86 -15.85
C GLU A 300 17.04 0.19 -15.37
N TRP A 301 15.99 0.46 -16.17
CA TRP A 301 14.89 1.32 -15.74
C TRP A 301 14.12 0.73 -14.56
N ALA A 302 13.85 -0.57 -14.56
CA ALA A 302 13.21 -1.24 -13.44
C ALA A 302 14.04 -1.16 -12.16
N VAL A 303 15.37 -1.33 -12.25
CA VAL A 303 16.28 -1.13 -11.10
C VAL A 303 16.27 0.31 -10.60
N LEU A 304 16.23 1.30 -11.49
CA LEU A 304 16.06 2.71 -11.11
C LEU A 304 14.73 2.94 -10.38
N THR A 305 13.65 2.30 -10.81
CA THR A 305 12.35 2.37 -10.11
C THR A 305 12.43 1.75 -8.71
N VAL A 306 13.07 0.59 -8.55
CA VAL A 306 13.30 -0.02 -7.23
C VAL A 306 14.17 0.89 -6.34
N ALA A 307 15.20 1.52 -6.91
CA ALA A 307 16.06 2.46 -6.21
C ALA A 307 15.27 3.71 -5.77
N HIS A 308 14.41 4.25 -6.63
CA HIS A 308 13.52 5.36 -6.30
C HIS A 308 12.62 5.00 -5.10
N GLU A 309 11.94 3.85 -5.16
CA GLU A 309 11.08 3.37 -4.08
C GLU A 309 11.86 3.16 -2.76
N ALA A 310 13.08 2.63 -2.84
CA ALA A 310 13.92 2.43 -1.66
C ALA A 310 14.39 3.76 -1.05
N PHE A 311 14.95 4.67 -1.86
CA PHE A 311 15.65 5.86 -1.37
C PHE A 311 14.67 6.97 -1.01
N TYR A 312 13.68 7.21 -1.86
CA TYR A 312 12.75 8.34 -1.73
C TYR A 312 11.48 7.97 -0.99
N ASN A 313 11.00 6.73 -1.13
CA ASN A 313 9.78 6.25 -0.46
C ASN A 313 10.07 5.39 0.78
N GLY A 314 11.34 5.05 1.03
CA GLY A 314 11.77 4.27 2.19
C GLY A 314 11.41 2.79 2.10
N ARG A 315 11.01 2.28 0.93
CA ARG A 315 10.62 0.88 0.67
C ARG A 315 11.84 -0.02 0.44
N TRP A 316 12.82 0.07 1.33
CA TRP A 316 14.08 -0.70 1.26
C TRP A 316 13.90 -2.22 1.21
N HIS A 317 12.76 -2.73 1.67
CA HIS A 317 12.44 -4.16 1.62
C HIS A 317 12.36 -4.68 0.17
N LEU A 318 11.92 -3.87 -0.80
CA LEU A 318 11.87 -4.26 -2.22
C LEU A 318 13.28 -4.57 -2.75
N ALA A 319 14.24 -3.65 -2.55
CA ALA A 319 15.62 -3.83 -2.99
C ALA A 319 16.33 -5.03 -2.32
N ARG A 320 15.90 -5.44 -1.12
CA ARG A 320 16.50 -6.56 -0.38
C ARG A 320 15.95 -7.92 -0.80
N GLN A 321 14.68 -7.97 -1.18
CA GLN A 321 13.95 -9.21 -1.42
C GLN A 321 14.15 -9.75 -2.83
N LEU A 322 14.38 -8.87 -3.80
CA LEU A 322 14.74 -9.25 -5.16
C LEU A 322 16.18 -9.77 -5.17
N ARG A 323 16.36 -11.08 -5.35
CA ARG A 323 17.70 -11.71 -5.31
C ARG A 323 18.28 -11.98 -6.68
N ASP A 324 17.42 -12.22 -7.65
CA ASP A 324 17.78 -12.39 -9.04
C ASP A 324 17.27 -11.17 -9.78
N TYR A 325 18.17 -10.38 -10.37
CA TYR A 325 17.80 -9.25 -11.21
C TYR A 325 18.03 -9.53 -12.71
N SER A 326 18.42 -10.75 -13.07
CA SER A 326 18.64 -11.13 -14.46
C SER A 326 17.35 -11.51 -15.19
N SER A 327 16.36 -12.07 -14.47
CA SER A 327 15.09 -12.53 -15.04
C SER A 327 13.86 -12.06 -14.27
N TRP A 328 13.99 -11.06 -13.40
CA TRP A 328 12.90 -10.55 -12.56
C TRP A 328 11.91 -9.64 -13.28
N ILE A 329 12.22 -9.24 -14.51
CA ILE A 329 11.30 -8.45 -15.32
C ILE A 329 11.10 -9.12 -16.68
N ASP A 330 9.86 -9.06 -17.17
CA ASP A 330 9.54 -9.41 -18.55
C ASP A 330 9.82 -8.19 -19.44
N ALA A 331 11.08 -8.05 -19.85
CA ALA A 331 11.50 -6.96 -20.73
C ALA A 331 10.68 -6.90 -22.04
N PRO A 332 10.41 -8.02 -22.74
CA PRO A 332 9.50 -8.02 -23.88
C PRO A 332 8.11 -7.46 -23.56
N ALA A 333 7.52 -7.78 -22.41
CA ALA A 333 6.23 -7.20 -22.01
C ALA A 333 6.32 -5.69 -21.79
N LEU A 334 7.38 -5.19 -21.16
CA LEU A 334 7.59 -3.75 -20.96
C LEU A 334 7.77 -2.98 -22.27
N GLU A 335 8.48 -3.58 -23.23
CA GLU A 335 8.62 -3.02 -24.57
C GLU A 335 7.28 -2.96 -25.30
N ARG A 336 6.46 -4.02 -25.19
CA ARG A 336 5.08 -4.02 -25.73
C ARG A 336 4.22 -2.93 -25.08
N LEU A 337 4.23 -2.82 -23.75
CA LEU A 337 3.48 -1.78 -23.03
C LEU A 337 3.94 -0.37 -23.42
N SER A 338 5.25 -0.18 -23.58
CA SER A 338 5.80 1.10 -24.06
C SER A 338 5.33 1.41 -25.47
N ALA A 339 5.31 0.43 -26.38
CA ALA A 339 4.80 0.61 -27.74
C ALA A 339 3.31 0.98 -27.74
N VAL A 340 2.50 0.35 -26.88
CA VAL A 340 1.08 0.71 -26.70
C VAL A 340 0.93 2.17 -26.26
N VAL A 341 1.72 2.65 -25.30
CA VAL A 341 1.70 4.07 -24.89
C VAL A 341 2.03 4.99 -26.07
N GLN A 342 3.05 4.64 -26.87
CA GLN A 342 3.45 5.43 -28.04
C GLN A 342 2.36 5.47 -29.11
N GLU A 343 1.71 4.34 -29.38
CA GLU A 343 0.63 4.22 -30.36
C GLU A 343 -0.60 5.02 -29.92
N ILE A 344 -1.00 4.91 -28.65
CA ILE A 344 -2.13 5.63 -28.06
C ILE A 344 -1.94 7.15 -28.15
N ILE A 345 -0.73 7.65 -27.84
CA ILE A 345 -0.43 9.08 -27.90
C ILE A 345 -0.26 9.54 -29.37
N GLY A 346 0.18 8.65 -30.25
CA GLY A 346 0.36 8.90 -31.68
C GLY A 346 1.43 9.95 -31.97
N ASN A 347 1.21 10.74 -33.02
CA ASN A 347 2.18 11.74 -33.51
C ASN A 347 2.50 12.85 -32.50
N ASP A 348 1.65 13.07 -31.50
CA ASP A 348 1.85 14.11 -30.49
C ASP A 348 2.99 13.78 -29.52
N ALA A 349 3.42 12.52 -29.46
CA ALA A 349 4.30 12.00 -28.41
C ALA A 349 5.66 12.73 -28.32
N ALA A 350 6.16 13.24 -29.45
CA ALA A 350 7.42 14.00 -29.51
C ALA A 350 7.32 15.44 -28.95
N HIS A 351 6.10 15.96 -28.79
CA HIS A 351 5.86 17.36 -28.44
C HIS A 351 5.17 17.56 -27.10
N GLY A 352 4.57 16.51 -26.53
CA GLY A 352 4.01 16.57 -25.19
C GLY A 352 5.07 16.43 -24.08
N GLN A 353 4.57 16.31 -22.85
CA GLN A 353 5.39 16.20 -21.66
C GLN A 353 4.95 15.00 -20.81
N PHE A 354 5.90 14.19 -20.37
CA PHE A 354 5.65 13.06 -19.46
C PHE A 354 5.84 13.47 -18.01
N ALA A 355 5.12 12.80 -17.10
CA ALA A 355 5.19 12.98 -15.65
C ALA A 355 5.09 14.46 -15.24
N VAL A 356 4.02 15.13 -15.68
CA VAL A 356 3.83 16.58 -15.50
C VAL A 356 3.28 16.85 -14.10
N PRO A 357 4.05 17.49 -13.19
CA PRO A 357 3.54 17.86 -11.88
C PRO A 357 2.43 18.89 -12.04
N LEU A 358 1.25 18.55 -11.55
CA LEU A 358 0.09 19.44 -11.59
C LEU A 358 0.03 20.19 -10.27
N THR A 359 0.34 21.47 -10.37
CA THR A 359 0.01 22.50 -9.40
C THR A 359 -0.63 23.65 -10.20
N LEU A 360 -1.29 24.62 -9.56
CA LEU A 360 -1.64 25.96 -10.10
C LEU A 360 -3.12 26.42 -9.99
N GLY A 361 -3.94 25.80 -9.14
CA GLY A 361 -5.19 26.43 -8.68
C GLY A 361 -5.02 27.07 -7.30
N PRO A 362 -5.58 28.28 -7.01
CA PRO A 362 -5.61 28.86 -5.66
C PRO A 362 -6.16 27.87 -4.63
N LEU A 363 -7.24 27.17 -4.96
CA LEU A 363 -7.87 26.16 -4.11
C LEU A 363 -6.95 24.97 -3.83
N ALA A 364 -6.17 24.52 -4.81
CA ALA A 364 -5.22 23.43 -4.64
C ALA A 364 -4.08 23.84 -3.70
N THR A 365 -3.54 25.05 -3.88
CA THR A 365 -2.51 25.63 -2.99
C THR A 365 -3.06 25.81 -1.56
N GLU A 366 -4.27 26.34 -1.42
CA GLU A 366 -4.98 26.51 -0.14
C GLU A 366 -5.35 25.19 0.54
N ASN A 367 -5.29 24.05 -0.14
CA ASN A 367 -5.56 22.75 0.48
C ASN A 367 -4.34 21.82 0.43
N GLY A 368 -3.21 22.31 -0.09
CA GLY A 368 -2.01 21.51 -0.33
C GLY A 368 -2.24 20.33 -1.27
N ILE A 369 -3.17 20.38 -2.22
CA ILE A 369 -3.39 19.25 -3.13
C ILE A 369 -2.29 19.24 -4.20
N SER A 370 -1.71 18.07 -4.47
CA SER A 370 -0.78 17.85 -5.57
C SER A 370 -1.11 16.57 -6.35
N GLY A 371 -0.71 16.56 -7.62
CA GLY A 371 -0.74 15.38 -8.46
C GLY A 371 0.34 15.44 -9.54
N CYS A 372 0.46 14.36 -10.30
CA CYS A 372 1.35 14.25 -11.43
C CYS A 372 0.58 13.51 -12.52
N ALA A 373 0.35 14.15 -13.67
CA ALA A 373 -0.25 13.48 -14.82
C ALA A 373 0.82 12.68 -15.55
N ASP A 374 0.45 11.50 -16.07
CA ASP A 374 1.39 10.64 -16.78
C ASP A 374 1.91 11.30 -18.07
N TYR A 375 1.02 11.93 -18.83
CA TYR A 375 1.37 12.66 -20.04
C TYR A 375 0.41 13.83 -20.30
N VAL A 376 0.92 14.92 -20.88
CA VAL A 376 0.12 16.05 -21.34
C VAL A 376 0.51 16.38 -22.78
N SER A 377 -0.47 16.31 -23.69
CA SER A 377 -0.24 16.61 -25.11
C SER A 377 -0.01 18.11 -25.36
N PRO A 378 0.52 18.51 -26.53
CA PRO A 378 0.66 19.92 -26.91
C PRO A 378 -0.67 20.68 -26.90
N ALA A 379 -1.77 20.01 -27.24
CA ALA A 379 -3.12 20.55 -27.19
C ALA A 379 -3.64 20.71 -25.74
N GLY A 380 -2.88 20.24 -24.75
CA GLY A 380 -3.25 20.29 -23.35
C GLY A 380 -4.17 19.17 -22.90
N VAL A 381 -4.31 18.08 -23.66
CA VAL A 381 -5.08 16.90 -23.24
C VAL A 381 -4.28 16.15 -22.18
N VAL A 382 -4.91 15.85 -21.04
CA VAL A 382 -4.27 15.12 -19.93
C VAL A 382 -4.47 13.62 -20.11
N TRP A 383 -3.40 12.85 -20.06
CA TRP A 383 -3.44 11.40 -20.18
C TRP A 383 -3.10 10.74 -18.86
N GLU A 384 -3.86 9.70 -18.55
CA GLU A 384 -3.60 8.78 -17.45
C GLU A 384 -3.60 7.35 -17.97
N PHE A 385 -2.56 6.59 -17.64
CA PHE A 385 -2.41 5.20 -18.03
C PHE A 385 -2.46 4.28 -16.82
N THR A 386 -3.12 3.13 -16.98
CA THR A 386 -3.29 2.13 -15.93
C THR A 386 -3.12 0.72 -16.48
N LEU A 387 -2.71 -0.21 -15.60
CA LEU A 387 -2.69 -1.63 -15.89
C LEU A 387 -4.04 -2.27 -15.46
N GLY A 388 -4.64 -3.07 -16.35
CA GLY A 388 -5.91 -3.74 -16.09
C GLY A 388 -7.15 -2.89 -16.42
N PRO A 389 -8.33 -3.28 -15.92
CA PRO A 389 -9.61 -2.63 -16.27
C PRO A 389 -9.74 -1.23 -15.67
N LEU A 390 -10.40 -0.34 -16.41
CA LEU A 390 -10.66 1.01 -15.93
C LEU A 390 -11.75 1.02 -14.85
N ARG A 391 -11.52 1.78 -13.79
CA ARG A 391 -12.38 1.87 -12.61
C ARG A 391 -12.75 3.32 -12.33
N GLU A 392 -13.84 3.54 -11.60
CA GLU A 392 -14.29 4.88 -11.16
C GLU A 392 -13.17 5.66 -10.43
N GLU A 393 -12.29 4.98 -9.68
CA GLU A 393 -11.17 5.61 -9.00
C GLU A 393 -10.17 6.27 -9.97
N HIS A 394 -9.97 5.68 -11.16
CA HIS A 394 -9.11 6.22 -12.19
C HIS A 394 -9.76 7.44 -12.87
N GLU A 395 -11.08 7.43 -13.05
CA GLU A 395 -11.82 8.59 -13.59
C GLU A 395 -11.80 9.76 -12.62
N LEU A 396 -11.96 9.50 -11.31
CA LEU A 396 -11.81 10.52 -10.28
C LEU A 396 -10.38 11.10 -10.25
N GLN A 397 -9.37 10.27 -10.50
CA GLN A 397 -7.97 10.70 -10.55
C GLN A 397 -7.73 11.65 -11.72
N LEU A 398 -8.16 11.26 -12.92
CA LEU A 398 -8.09 12.10 -14.09
C LEU A 398 -8.93 13.38 -13.92
N GLY A 399 -10.14 13.29 -13.37
CA GLY A 399 -10.99 14.44 -13.05
C GLY A 399 -10.31 15.44 -12.11
N CYS A 400 -9.58 14.97 -11.10
CA CYS A 400 -8.77 15.83 -10.23
C CYS A 400 -7.66 16.53 -11.01
N TYR A 401 -6.98 15.84 -11.92
CA TYR A 401 -5.93 16.40 -12.77
C TYR A 401 -6.48 17.50 -13.70
N LEU A 402 -7.64 17.25 -14.32
CA LEU A 402 -8.35 18.27 -15.10
C LEU A 402 -8.73 19.47 -14.22
N ALA A 403 -9.25 19.24 -13.02
CA ALA A 403 -9.64 20.31 -12.12
C ALA A 403 -8.46 21.15 -11.63
N LEU A 404 -7.31 20.54 -11.35
CA LEU A 404 -6.06 21.23 -11.01
C LEU A 404 -5.57 22.15 -12.13
N ARG A 405 -5.92 21.85 -13.39
CA ARG A 405 -5.63 22.67 -14.56
C ARG A 405 -6.74 23.67 -14.92
N GLY A 406 -7.82 23.71 -14.12
CA GLY A 406 -8.96 24.60 -14.37
C GLY A 406 -9.98 24.05 -15.37
N GLY A 407 -10.03 22.73 -15.58
CA GLY A 407 -10.89 22.05 -16.55
C GLY A 407 -10.12 21.55 -17.77
N GLY A 408 -10.85 21.10 -18.79
CA GLY A 408 -10.30 20.63 -20.06
C GLY A 408 -10.71 19.21 -20.41
N GLU A 409 -9.91 18.57 -21.26
CA GLU A 409 -10.12 17.21 -21.73
C GLU A 409 -8.99 16.31 -21.27
N GLY A 410 -9.33 15.07 -20.97
CA GLY A 410 -8.37 14.04 -20.63
C GLY A 410 -8.78 12.67 -21.16
N ILE A 411 -7.81 11.78 -21.26
CA ILE A 411 -8.00 10.41 -21.73
C ILE A 411 -7.40 9.47 -20.71
N LEU A 412 -8.23 8.53 -20.25
CA LEU A 412 -7.83 7.44 -19.38
C LEU A 412 -7.74 6.17 -20.23
N SER A 413 -6.57 5.52 -20.27
CA SER A 413 -6.38 4.33 -21.11
C SER A 413 -5.75 3.16 -20.36
N SER A 414 -6.26 1.96 -20.62
CA SER A 414 -5.65 0.72 -20.16
C SER A 414 -4.53 0.31 -21.10
N LEU A 415 -3.37 -0.02 -20.54
CA LEU A 415 -2.23 -0.52 -21.32
C LEU A 415 -2.34 -2.01 -21.66
N THR A 416 -3.23 -2.74 -20.97
CA THR A 416 -3.37 -4.20 -21.12
C THR A 416 -4.70 -4.62 -21.72
N LEU A 417 -5.71 -3.75 -21.71
CA LEU A 417 -7.04 -4.03 -22.25
C LEU A 417 -7.44 -2.97 -23.28
N PRO A 418 -8.21 -3.31 -24.32
CA PRO A 418 -8.67 -2.38 -25.35
C PRO A 418 -9.77 -1.45 -24.82
N GLU A 419 -9.43 -0.67 -23.80
CA GLU A 419 -10.34 0.20 -23.07
C GLU A 419 -9.72 1.59 -22.91
N SER A 420 -10.41 2.59 -23.43
CA SER A 420 -10.08 4.01 -23.27
C SER A 420 -11.36 4.78 -22.95
N ARG A 421 -11.25 5.81 -22.10
CA ARG A 421 -12.34 6.70 -21.75
C ARG A 421 -11.88 8.14 -21.89
N ARG A 422 -12.59 8.91 -22.72
CA ARG A 422 -12.38 10.35 -22.82
C ARG A 422 -13.26 11.06 -21.80
N LEU A 423 -12.65 11.83 -20.93
CA LEU A 423 -13.32 12.61 -19.91
C LEU A 423 -13.16 14.10 -20.19
N LYS A 424 -14.23 14.86 -19.98
CA LYS A 424 -14.21 16.31 -20.07
C LYS A 424 -14.74 16.93 -18.79
N LEU A 425 -14.06 17.98 -18.32
CA LEU A 425 -14.48 18.77 -17.18
C LEU A 425 -14.55 20.24 -17.58
N ASP A 426 -15.75 20.81 -17.57
CA ASP A 426 -15.95 22.21 -17.87
C ASP A 426 -15.22 23.11 -16.86
N ALA A 427 -14.62 24.20 -17.35
CA ALA A 427 -13.86 25.12 -16.50
C ALA A 427 -14.71 25.73 -15.38
N SER A 428 -16.01 25.96 -15.63
CA SER A 428 -16.97 26.43 -14.62
C SER A 428 -17.21 25.42 -13.50
N ASN A 429 -17.01 24.13 -13.77
CA ASN A 429 -17.24 23.04 -12.83
C ASN A 429 -15.98 22.63 -12.06
N ALA A 430 -14.77 22.98 -12.54
CA ALA A 430 -13.51 22.55 -11.95
C ALA A 430 -13.39 22.86 -10.44
N GLN A 431 -13.78 24.07 -10.02
CA GLN A 431 -13.76 24.41 -8.59
C GLN A 431 -14.84 23.68 -7.79
N ALA A 432 -16.04 23.51 -8.35
CA ALA A 432 -17.13 22.80 -7.69
C ALA A 432 -16.77 21.32 -7.50
N TYR A 433 -16.15 20.70 -8.50
CA TYR A 433 -15.63 19.34 -8.45
C TYR A 433 -14.64 19.16 -7.28
N LEU A 434 -13.60 19.98 -7.19
CA LEU A 434 -12.62 19.89 -6.09
C LEU A 434 -13.26 20.18 -4.72
N LYS A 435 -14.17 21.15 -4.66
CA LYS A 435 -14.93 21.45 -3.43
C LYS A 435 -15.77 20.25 -3.00
N THR A 436 -16.44 19.55 -3.91
CA THR A 436 -17.20 18.33 -3.60
C THR A 436 -16.30 17.25 -3.00
N LEU A 437 -15.12 17.03 -3.59
CA LEU A 437 -14.14 16.08 -3.07
C LEU A 437 -13.60 16.45 -1.68
N LEU A 438 -13.34 17.74 -1.46
CA LEU A 438 -12.86 18.27 -0.17
C LEU A 438 -13.96 18.39 0.89
N ALA A 439 -15.22 18.57 0.47
CA ALA A 439 -16.37 18.69 1.34
C ALA A 439 -16.83 17.35 1.90
N SER A 440 -16.28 16.22 1.42
CA SER A 440 -16.41 14.94 2.09
C SER A 440 -16.08 15.16 3.57
N PRO A 441 -17.06 15.05 4.50
CA PRO A 441 -16.69 15.01 5.90
C PRO A 441 -15.66 13.88 6.03
N PRO A 442 -14.54 14.08 6.75
CA PRO A 442 -13.67 12.95 7.09
C PRO A 442 -14.61 11.89 7.62
N PRO A 443 -14.61 10.66 7.08
CA PRO A 443 -15.70 9.72 7.28
C PRO A 443 -16.04 9.73 8.75
N GLN A 444 -17.17 10.37 9.07
CA GLN A 444 -17.74 10.23 10.40
C GLN A 444 -17.87 8.73 10.47
N GLN A 445 -17.06 8.09 11.31
CA GLN A 445 -17.30 6.71 11.68
C GLN A 445 -18.74 6.77 12.12
N GLN A 446 -19.65 6.30 11.26
CA GLN A 446 -21.04 6.20 11.60
C GLN A 446 -20.98 5.46 12.92
N SER A 447 -21.34 6.19 13.97
CA SER A 447 -21.73 5.60 15.22
C SER A 447 -22.96 4.79 14.85
N CYS A 448 -22.76 3.63 14.22
CA CYS A 448 -23.65 2.52 14.38
C CYS A 448 -23.63 2.33 15.88
N CYS A 449 -24.67 2.84 16.55
CA CYS A 449 -24.95 2.51 17.92
C CYS A 449 -24.73 1.01 18.03
N ALA A 450 -23.92 0.53 18.97
CA ALA A 450 -23.61 -0.89 19.09
C ALA A 450 -24.90 -1.76 19.08
N ALA A 451 -26.04 -1.18 19.49
CA ALA A 451 -27.37 -1.72 19.30
C ALA A 451 -27.69 -2.15 17.84
N ASP A 452 -27.46 -1.32 16.82
CA ASP A 452 -27.83 -1.63 15.43
C ASP A 452 -26.99 -2.77 14.83
N LEU A 453 -25.73 -2.90 15.29
CA LEU A 453 -24.83 -3.98 14.87
C LEU A 453 -25.12 -5.29 15.61
N ILE A 454 -25.51 -5.21 16.90
CA ILE A 454 -26.00 -6.36 17.67
C ILE A 454 -27.32 -6.86 17.09
N PHE A 455 -28.25 -5.96 16.73
CA PHE A 455 -29.51 -6.34 16.10
C PHE A 455 -29.34 -7.01 14.74
N LYS A 456 -28.39 -6.54 13.91
CA LYS A 456 -28.07 -7.21 12.64
C LYS A 456 -27.41 -8.57 12.83
N LEU A 457 -26.46 -8.69 13.77
CA LEU A 457 -25.81 -9.96 14.04
C LEU A 457 -26.74 -11.01 14.67
N ASP A 458 -27.69 -10.59 15.50
CA ASP A 458 -28.72 -11.47 16.07
C ASP A 458 -29.76 -11.89 15.02
N ALA A 459 -30.10 -11.00 14.06
CA ALA A 459 -30.98 -11.35 12.95
C ALA A 459 -30.31 -12.37 12.00
N ASP A 460 -29.05 -12.16 11.64
CA ASP A 460 -28.30 -13.07 10.78
C ASP A 460 -28.07 -14.44 11.46
N LYS A 461 -27.85 -14.46 12.78
CA LYS A 461 -27.77 -15.73 13.55
C LYS A 461 -29.09 -16.48 13.58
N LYS A 462 -30.22 -15.81 13.80
CA LYS A 462 -31.54 -16.45 13.78
C LYS A 462 -31.86 -17.04 12.41
N GLN A 463 -31.52 -16.32 11.34
CA GLN A 463 -31.74 -16.81 9.98
C GLN A 463 -30.87 -18.04 9.68
N GLN A 464 -29.60 -18.06 10.11
CA GLN A 464 -28.74 -19.24 9.97
C GLN A 464 -29.19 -20.43 10.85
N GLU A 465 -29.78 -20.17 12.02
CA GLU A 465 -30.34 -21.23 12.88
C GLU A 465 -31.64 -21.81 12.29
N GLU A 466 -32.50 -20.98 11.69
CA GLU A 466 -33.70 -21.42 10.96
C GLU A 466 -33.36 -22.24 9.71
N GLU A 467 -32.35 -21.83 8.94
CA GLU A 467 -31.86 -22.59 7.78
C GLU A 467 -31.30 -23.96 8.21
N ARG A 468 -30.52 -24.04 9.30
CA ARG A 468 -30.05 -25.32 9.84
C ARG A 468 -31.17 -26.21 10.35
N HIS A 469 -32.22 -25.63 10.94
CA HIS A 469 -33.34 -26.41 11.44
C HIS A 469 -34.17 -27.01 10.31
N ASN A 470 -34.33 -26.29 9.20
CA ASN A 470 -35.01 -26.79 8.00
C ASN A 470 -34.21 -27.89 7.28
N ASP A 471 -32.88 -27.81 7.26
CA ASP A 471 -32.04 -28.87 6.67
C ASP A 471 -32.05 -30.17 7.48
N THR A 472 -32.31 -30.09 8.80
CA THR A 472 -32.34 -31.28 9.66
C THR A 472 -33.66 -32.06 9.53
N GLN A 473 -34.73 -31.44 9.02
CA GLN A 473 -36.05 -32.07 8.87
C GLN A 473 -36.25 -32.81 7.53
N ASN A 474 -35.29 -32.71 6.60
CA ASN A 474 -35.38 -33.33 5.27
C ASN A 474 -34.39 -34.51 5.07
N LEU A 475 -33.93 -35.14 6.15
CA LEU A 475 -33.15 -36.37 6.02
C LEU A 475 -34.08 -37.59 5.85
N PRO A 476 -33.93 -38.38 4.76
CA PRO A 476 -34.73 -39.57 4.56
C PRO A 476 -34.40 -40.63 5.62
N SER A 477 -35.45 -41.21 6.21
CA SER A 477 -35.35 -42.31 7.17
C SER A 477 -34.78 -43.56 6.50
N PHE A 478 -33.53 -43.91 6.81
CA PHE A 478 -32.97 -45.21 6.46
C PHE A 478 -33.40 -46.25 7.50
N GLY A 479 -34.11 -47.28 7.05
CA GLY A 479 -34.45 -48.46 7.84
C GLY A 479 -33.23 -49.37 8.06
N PRO A 480 -33.28 -50.27 9.06
CA PRO A 480 -32.15 -51.13 9.39
C PRO A 480 -32.19 -52.39 8.53
N ASP A 481 -31.11 -52.67 7.81
CA ASP A 481 -30.84 -54.00 7.27
C ASP A 481 -29.44 -54.49 7.68
N LEU A 482 -29.42 -55.81 7.85
CA LEU A 482 -28.47 -56.67 8.53
C LEU A 482 -27.19 -56.97 7.74
N ASP A 483 -26.22 -57.48 8.50
CA ASP A 483 -25.13 -58.41 8.14
C ASP A 483 -24.07 -57.96 7.13
N SER A 484 -22.82 -57.87 7.59
CA SER A 484 -21.85 -58.97 7.47
C SER A 484 -20.42 -58.52 7.78
N ASP A 485 -19.67 -59.48 8.32
CA ASP A 485 -18.25 -59.44 8.66
C ASP A 485 -17.35 -58.80 7.59
N GLN A 486 -16.34 -58.04 8.04
CA GLN A 486 -14.96 -58.27 7.61
C GLN A 486 -13.93 -57.56 8.49
N ASP A 487 -13.00 -58.38 8.96
CA ASP A 487 -11.71 -58.08 9.59
C ASP A 487 -10.77 -57.21 8.74
N VAL A 488 -9.65 -56.84 9.38
CA VAL A 488 -8.39 -56.26 8.86
C VAL A 488 -8.29 -54.73 9.06
N GLY A 489 -7.29 -54.15 9.69
CA GLY A 489 -6.03 -54.63 10.24
C GLY A 489 -5.17 -53.42 10.60
N VAL A 490 -4.56 -53.46 11.78
CA VAL A 490 -3.64 -52.47 12.34
C VAL A 490 -2.31 -52.45 11.56
N CYS A 491 -1.72 -51.28 11.34
CA CYS A 491 -0.26 -51.13 11.18
C CYS A 491 0.21 -49.80 11.78
N VAL A 492 0.90 -49.92 12.91
CA VAL A 492 1.78 -48.90 13.50
C VAL A 492 3.19 -49.20 12.98
N GLY A 493 3.93 -48.19 12.54
CA GLY A 493 5.32 -48.30 12.15
C GLY A 493 6.17 -47.25 12.85
N GLU A 494 6.72 -47.62 14.00
CA GLU A 494 8.03 -47.15 14.45
C GLU A 494 9.07 -48.14 13.93
N GLU A 495 10.22 -47.69 13.42
CA GLU A 495 11.54 -48.15 13.86
C GLU A 495 12.73 -47.41 13.20
N PHE A 496 13.86 -47.55 13.88
CA PHE A 496 15.12 -46.81 13.89
C PHE A 496 16.15 -47.22 12.82
N GLY A 497 17.21 -46.40 12.71
CA GLY A 497 18.58 -46.78 12.28
C GLY A 497 18.99 -46.10 10.98
N SER A 498 20.11 -45.38 10.86
CA SER A 498 21.42 -45.46 11.54
C SER A 498 22.11 -44.10 11.53
#